data_AF-A0A2T6FZ09-F1
#
_entry.id   AF-A0A2T6FZ09-F1
#
_cell.length_a   1.000
_cell.length_b   1.000
_cell.length_c   1.000
_cell.angle_alpha   90.00
_cell.angle_beta   90.00
_cell.angle_gamma   90.00
#
_symmetry.space_group_name_H-M   'P 1'
#
loop_
_entity.id
_entity.type
_entity.pdbx_description
1 polymer ?
#
loop_
_entity_poly.entity_id
_entity_poly.type
_entity_poly.pdbx_seq_one_letter_code
_entity_poly.pdbx_strand_id
1 'polypeptide(L)'
;MSRKKTLPSITKPFSHVHATLKTMGFTELPSREGSTYELTFRDPASLQEYPYRIYTHTQENGQTHVDLNEAGFVAQDNIPVSADAAAQEMLAELQQYMEYGPTKTKPTESTPIGKAMNGKMANNEKEVRQLGKVMASLPTNSQVMEKGMMPDPLQ
;
A
#
# COMPACT_ATOMS: atom_id res chain seq x y z
N MET A 1 10.86 14.13 -32.48
CA MET A 1 9.41 14.02 -32.18
C MET A 1 9.24 13.21 -30.91
N SER A 2 9.15 13.86 -29.75
CA SER A 2 8.95 13.16 -28.47
C SER A 2 7.51 12.65 -28.40
N ARG A 3 7.34 11.33 -28.40
CA ARG A 3 6.05 10.70 -28.06
C ARG A 3 5.71 11.16 -26.65
N LYS A 4 4.78 12.11 -26.51
CA LYS A 4 4.11 12.38 -25.24
C LYS A 4 3.44 11.06 -24.87
N LYS A 5 4.05 10.28 -23.97
CA LYS A 5 3.38 9.14 -23.33
C LYS A 5 2.20 9.75 -22.59
N THR A 6 1.04 9.75 -23.23
CA THR A 6 -0.23 10.02 -22.56
C THR A 6 -0.35 8.93 -21.51
N LEU A 7 -0.12 9.28 -20.25
CA LEU A 7 -0.35 8.37 -19.16
C LEU A 7 -1.84 7.97 -19.21
N PRO A 8 -2.17 6.69 -19.03
CA PRO A 8 -3.55 6.26 -19.13
C PRO A 8 -4.34 6.86 -17.97
N SER A 9 -5.51 7.41 -18.28
CA SER A 9 -6.51 7.70 -17.26
C SER A 9 -7.15 6.40 -16.80
N ILE A 10 -7.30 6.21 -15.49
CA ILE A 10 -7.78 4.95 -14.92
C ILE A 10 -9.15 5.17 -14.27
N THR A 11 -10.12 4.31 -14.59
CA THR A 11 -11.45 4.36 -13.98
C THR A 11 -11.69 3.12 -13.12
N LYS A 12 -11.87 3.31 -11.81
CA LYS A 12 -12.12 2.23 -10.83
C LYS A 12 -13.10 2.70 -9.75
N PRO A 13 -13.72 1.80 -8.97
CA PRO A 13 -14.57 2.21 -7.85
C PRO A 13 -13.82 3.11 -6.85
N PHE A 14 -14.50 4.12 -6.30
CA PHE A 14 -13.90 5.07 -5.34
C PHE A 14 -13.14 4.38 -4.21
N SER A 15 -13.75 3.37 -3.59
CA SER A 15 -13.14 2.63 -2.48
C SER A 15 -11.81 1.99 -2.85
N HIS A 16 -11.68 1.48 -4.07
CA HIS A 16 -10.43 0.91 -4.56
C HIS A 16 -9.37 1.98 -4.80
N VAL A 17 -9.75 3.08 -5.46
CA VAL A 17 -8.85 4.20 -5.73
C VAL A 17 -8.33 4.82 -4.43
N HIS A 18 -9.25 5.16 -3.52
CA HIS A 18 -8.95 5.73 -2.22
C HIS A 18 -8.04 4.81 -1.40
N ALA A 19 -8.39 3.52 -1.28
CA ALA A 19 -7.57 2.57 -0.52
C ALA A 19 -6.16 2.40 -1.10
N THR A 20 -6.02 2.30 -2.42
CA THR A 20 -4.72 2.18 -3.08
C THR A 20 -3.86 3.43 -2.87
N LEU A 21 -4.43 4.62 -3.06
CA LEU A 21 -3.72 5.88 -2.86
C LEU A 21 -3.26 6.04 -1.40
N LYS A 22 -4.15 5.76 -0.44
CA LYS A 22 -3.78 5.73 0.99
C LYS A 22 -2.66 4.72 1.28
N THR A 23 -2.71 3.54 0.68
CA THR A 23 -1.68 2.49 0.85
C THR A 23 -0.32 2.94 0.31
N MET A 24 -0.32 3.71 -0.77
CA MET A 24 0.89 4.31 -1.36
C MET A 24 1.38 5.57 -0.60
N GLY A 25 0.75 5.92 0.52
CA GLY A 25 1.16 7.04 1.36
C GLY A 25 0.59 8.39 0.96
N PHE A 26 -0.34 8.44 0.00
CA PHE A 26 -1.00 9.69 -0.35
C PHE A 26 -1.94 10.16 0.76
N THR A 27 -1.89 11.45 1.01
CA THR A 27 -2.85 12.17 1.84
C THR A 27 -3.97 12.71 0.97
N GLU A 28 -5.20 12.64 1.46
CA GLU A 28 -6.35 13.16 0.72
C GLU A 28 -6.57 14.60 1.14
N LEU A 29 -6.73 15.48 0.15
CA LEU A 29 -7.05 16.87 0.29
C LEU A 29 -8.46 17.12 -0.27
N PRO A 30 -9.33 17.81 0.48
CA PRO A 30 -10.65 18.15 -0.01
C PRO A 30 -10.52 19.14 -1.17
N SER A 31 -11.14 18.81 -2.31
CA SER A 31 -11.23 19.70 -3.46
C SER A 31 -12.69 19.98 -3.80
N ARG A 32 -12.96 21.08 -4.53
CA ARG A 32 -14.33 21.48 -4.89
C ARG A 32 -14.99 20.56 -5.91
N GLU A 33 -14.19 19.92 -6.76
CA GLU A 33 -14.66 19.09 -7.88
C GLU A 33 -14.21 17.63 -7.78
N GLY A 34 -13.91 17.15 -6.57
CA GLY A 34 -13.48 15.78 -6.35
C GLY A 34 -12.52 15.64 -5.17
N SER A 35 -11.60 14.70 -5.29
CA SER A 35 -10.57 14.45 -4.27
C SER A 35 -9.19 14.65 -4.89
N THR A 36 -8.35 15.43 -4.22
CA THR A 36 -6.95 15.60 -4.62
C THR A 36 -6.10 14.80 -3.67
N TYR A 37 -5.19 13.99 -4.19
CA TYR A 37 -4.28 13.20 -3.39
C TYR A 37 -2.88 13.79 -3.48
N GLU A 38 -2.24 14.01 -2.35
CA GLU A 38 -0.91 14.62 -2.26
C GLU A 38 0.08 13.67 -1.57
N LEU A 39 1.25 13.53 -2.18
CA LEU A 39 2.40 12.82 -1.63
C LEU A 39 3.62 13.74 -1.67
N THR A 40 4.37 13.80 -0.58
CA THR A 40 5.54 14.68 -0.49
C THR A 40 6.81 13.89 -0.78
N PHE A 41 7.56 14.30 -1.81
CA PHE A 41 8.90 13.80 -2.07
C PHE A 41 9.91 14.71 -1.38
N ARG A 42 10.77 14.14 -0.54
CA ARG A 42 11.83 14.89 0.11
C ARG A 42 13.16 14.60 -0.55
N ASP A 43 13.84 15.64 -1.00
CA ASP A 43 15.20 15.49 -1.52
C ASP A 43 16.19 15.45 -0.35
N PRO A 44 16.98 14.36 -0.19
CA PRO A 44 17.95 14.27 0.90
C PRO A 44 19.09 15.28 0.79
N ALA A 45 19.39 15.80 -0.41
CA ALA A 45 20.49 16.75 -0.62
C ALA A 45 20.12 18.17 -0.21
N SER A 46 18.98 18.69 -0.66
CA SER A 46 18.48 20.02 -0.32
C SER A 46 17.61 20.06 0.95
N LEU A 47 17.20 18.88 1.45
CA LEU A 47 16.18 18.70 2.49
C LEU A 47 14.84 19.35 2.16
N GLN A 48 14.64 19.75 0.90
CA GLN A 48 13.44 20.42 0.43
C GLN A 48 12.36 19.39 0.09
N GLU A 49 11.12 19.81 0.33
CA GLU A 49 9.92 19.01 0.11
C GLU A 49 9.23 19.43 -1.18
N TYR A 50 8.90 18.45 -2.00
CA TYR A 50 8.28 18.60 -3.31
C TYR A 50 6.95 17.86 -3.28
N PRO A 51 5.84 18.56 -2.96
CA PRO A 51 4.52 17.96 -2.96
C PRO A 51 4.11 17.61 -4.40
N TYR A 52 3.65 16.38 -4.57
CA TYR A 52 3.19 15.79 -5.81
C TYR A 52 1.71 15.47 -5.71
N ARG A 53 0.91 15.99 -6.64
CA ARG A 53 -0.55 15.88 -6.60
C ARG A 53 -1.08 14.99 -7.71
N ILE A 54 -2.10 14.22 -7.37
CA ILE A 54 -2.94 13.45 -8.30
C ILE A 54 -4.39 13.93 -8.14
N TYR A 55 -5.02 14.22 -9.26
CA TYR A 55 -6.41 14.64 -9.29
C TYR A 55 -7.31 13.44 -9.57
N THR A 56 -8.39 13.34 -8.80
CA THR A 56 -9.39 12.30 -8.98
C THR A 56 -10.78 12.90 -9.00
N HIS A 57 -11.60 12.41 -9.92
CA HIS A 57 -12.97 12.86 -10.11
C HIS A 57 -13.93 11.67 -9.97
N THR A 58 -14.77 11.71 -8.94
CA THR A 58 -15.81 10.70 -8.74
C THR A 58 -17.05 11.07 -9.55
N GLN A 59 -17.40 10.22 -10.49
CA GLN A 59 -18.57 10.36 -11.36
C GLN A 59 -19.85 9.89 -10.64
N GLU A 60 -21.01 10.30 -11.16
CA GLU A 60 -22.33 9.98 -10.59
C GLU A 60 -22.62 8.46 -10.51
N ASN A 61 -21.95 7.66 -11.33
CA ASN A 61 -22.04 6.19 -11.33
C ASN A 61 -21.24 5.52 -10.18
N GLY A 62 -20.61 6.30 -9.30
CA GLY A 62 -19.77 5.82 -8.19
C GLY A 62 -18.36 5.35 -8.60
N GLN A 63 -18.01 5.48 -9.89
CA GLN A 63 -16.65 5.27 -10.36
C GLN A 63 -15.82 6.53 -10.18
N THR A 64 -14.55 6.35 -9.84
CA THR A 64 -13.56 7.42 -9.73
C THR A 64 -12.59 7.31 -10.88
N HIS A 65 -12.50 8.40 -11.62
CA HIS A 65 -11.54 8.63 -12.68
C HIS A 65 -10.29 9.26 -12.07
N VAL A 66 -9.14 8.67 -12.36
CA VAL A 66 -7.83 9.11 -11.86
C VAL A 66 -7.06 9.71 -13.04
N ASP A 67 -6.79 11.00 -12.95
CA ASP A 67 -6.09 11.77 -13.97
C ASP A 67 -4.59 11.76 -13.71
N LEU A 68 -3.92 10.73 -14.23
CA LEU A 68 -2.46 10.61 -14.16
C LEU A 68 -1.73 11.57 -15.12
N ASN A 69 -2.43 12.14 -16.11
CA ASN A 69 -1.84 13.12 -17.03
C ASN A 69 -1.65 14.50 -16.40
N GLU A 70 -2.55 14.87 -15.49
CA GLU A 70 -2.48 16.14 -14.75
C GLU A 70 -1.72 16.00 -13.45
N ALA A 71 -1.30 14.78 -13.11
CA ALA A 71 -0.49 14.52 -11.94
C ALA A 71 0.90 15.15 -12.09
N GLY A 72 1.33 15.85 -11.05
CA GLY A 72 2.57 16.61 -11.11
C GLY A 72 2.96 17.26 -9.80
N PHE A 73 4.18 17.78 -9.76
CA PHE A 73 4.66 18.57 -8.65
C PHE A 73 3.98 19.94 -8.62
N VAL A 74 3.65 20.40 -7.42
CA VAL A 74 3.10 21.75 -7.21
C VAL A 74 4.17 22.81 -7.44
N ALA A 75 5.42 22.49 -7.10
CA ALA A 75 6.56 23.35 -7.35
C ALA A 75 6.97 23.22 -8.83
N GLN A 76 6.88 24.32 -9.59
CA GLN A 76 7.25 24.35 -11.01
C GLN A 76 8.73 24.63 -11.25
N ASP A 77 9.44 25.20 -10.26
CA ASP A 77 10.83 25.62 -10.41
C ASP A 77 11.77 24.73 -9.60
N ASN A 78 12.70 24.06 -10.30
CA ASN A 78 13.80 23.25 -9.76
C ASN A 78 13.42 21.93 -9.04
N ILE A 79 12.59 21.09 -9.66
CA ILE A 79 12.40 19.72 -9.19
C ILE A 79 13.70 18.93 -9.42
N PRO A 80 14.29 18.31 -8.38
CA PRO A 80 15.50 17.51 -8.54
C PRO A 80 15.19 16.23 -9.33
N VAL A 81 16.16 15.80 -10.14
CA VAL A 81 16.03 14.59 -10.98
C VAL A 81 15.70 13.35 -10.15
N SER A 82 16.18 13.29 -8.90
CA SER A 82 15.85 12.23 -7.94
C SER A 82 14.35 12.19 -7.61
N ALA A 83 13.72 13.34 -7.35
CA ALA A 83 12.30 13.43 -7.07
C ALA A 83 11.47 13.10 -8.33
N ASP A 84 11.87 13.59 -9.50
CA ASP A 84 11.18 13.29 -10.76
C ASP A 84 11.22 11.79 -11.11
N ALA A 85 12.39 11.15 -10.96
CA ALA A 85 12.52 9.72 -11.16
C ALA A 85 11.66 8.92 -10.17
N ALA A 86 11.67 9.28 -8.89
CA ALA A 86 10.85 8.63 -7.86
C ALA A 86 9.34 8.80 -8.13
N ALA A 87 8.91 9.97 -8.61
CA ALA A 87 7.52 10.20 -9.00
C ALA A 87 7.11 9.35 -10.21
N GLN A 88 7.98 9.19 -11.21
CA GLN A 88 7.70 8.33 -12.36
C GLN A 88 7.61 6.85 -11.99
N GLU A 89 8.50 6.36 -11.11
CA GLU A 89 8.42 5.00 -10.58
C GLU A 89 7.13 4.78 -9.79
N MET A 90 6.79 5.71 -8.89
CA MET A 90 5.54 5.67 -8.13
C MET A 90 4.31 5.65 -9.05
N LEU A 91 4.27 6.47 -10.10
CA LEU A 91 3.17 6.46 -11.08
C LEU A 91 3.05 5.11 -11.81
N ALA A 92 4.18 4.51 -12.18
CA ALA A 92 4.19 3.20 -12.83
C ALA A 92 3.68 2.10 -11.89
N GLU A 93 4.09 2.13 -10.62
CA GLU A 93 3.57 1.23 -9.59
C GLU A 93 2.08 1.42 -9.35
N LEU A 94 1.61 2.68 -9.28
CA LEU A 94 0.19 3.01 -9.14
C LEU A 94 -0.62 2.47 -10.30
N GLN A 95 -0.16 2.66 -11.54
CA GLN A 95 -0.82 2.11 -12.71
C GLN A 95 -0.91 0.57 -12.61
N GLN A 96 0.21 -0.10 -12.31
CA GLN A 96 0.25 -1.55 -12.19
C GLN A 96 -0.68 -2.06 -11.08
N TYR A 97 -0.71 -1.38 -9.94
CA TYR A 97 -1.56 -1.74 -8.80
C TYR A 97 -3.04 -1.58 -9.13
N MET A 98 -3.42 -0.52 -9.86
CA MET A 98 -4.80 -0.29 -10.26
C MET A 98 -5.26 -1.25 -11.37
N GLU A 99 -4.37 -1.66 -12.27
CA GLU A 99 -4.67 -2.61 -13.34
C GLU A 99 -4.78 -4.06 -12.83
N TYR A 100 -3.78 -4.53 -12.09
CA TYR A 100 -3.61 -5.94 -11.72
C TYR A 100 -3.85 -6.23 -10.23
N GLY A 101 -4.13 -5.21 -9.42
CA GLY A 101 -4.15 -5.31 -7.95
C GLY A 101 -2.73 -5.35 -7.37
N PRO A 102 -2.58 -5.53 -6.04
CA PRO A 102 -1.27 -5.67 -5.41
C PRO A 102 -0.50 -6.83 -6.04
N THR A 103 0.44 -6.51 -6.92
CA THR A 103 1.49 -7.47 -7.24
C THR A 103 2.25 -7.70 -5.95
N LYS A 104 2.40 -8.96 -5.55
CA LYS A 104 3.27 -9.37 -4.45
C LYS A 104 4.73 -9.17 -4.88
N THR A 105 5.13 -7.95 -5.19
CA THR A 105 6.54 -7.57 -5.20
C THR A 105 6.97 -7.62 -3.75
N LYS A 106 7.95 -8.50 -3.50
CA LYS A 106 8.51 -8.74 -2.17
C LYS A 106 8.82 -7.39 -1.51
N PRO A 107 8.42 -7.16 -0.25
CA PRO A 107 8.88 -6.01 0.49
C PRO A 107 10.40 -6.15 0.62
N THR A 108 11.13 -5.23 0.03
CA THR A 108 12.52 -4.97 0.39
C THR A 108 12.49 -4.40 1.81
N GLU A 109 12.76 -5.28 2.76
CA GLU A 109 13.28 -5.03 4.11
C GLU A 109 12.87 -3.71 4.79
N SER A 110 11.70 -3.73 5.40
CA SER A 110 11.57 -3.30 6.79
C SER A 110 10.38 -4.02 7.42
N THR A 111 10.69 -4.78 8.45
CA THR A 111 9.82 -5.64 9.26
C THR A 111 8.38 -5.10 9.46
N PRO A 112 7.34 -5.88 9.11
CA PRO A 112 6.02 -5.67 9.68
C PRO A 112 6.00 -6.21 11.11
N ILE A 113 5.86 -5.29 12.06
CA ILE A 113 5.36 -5.56 13.41
C ILE A 113 3.95 -6.13 13.26
N GLY A 114 3.72 -7.32 13.84
CA GLY A 114 2.38 -7.90 13.95
C GLY A 114 2.18 -9.15 13.10
N LYS A 115 2.73 -10.28 13.55
CA LYS A 115 2.09 -11.59 13.35
C LYS A 115 0.72 -11.58 14.05
N ALA A 116 -0.25 -10.90 13.49
CA ALA A 116 -1.66 -11.10 13.83
C ALA A 116 -2.23 -12.07 12.80
N MET A 117 -2.00 -13.38 13.02
CA MET A 117 -2.70 -14.44 12.28
C MET A 117 -4.11 -14.68 12.83
N ASN A 118 -4.86 -13.61 13.13
CA ASN A 118 -6.26 -13.69 13.53
C ASN A 118 -7.12 -13.29 12.33
N GLY A 119 -7.61 -14.28 11.58
CA GLY A 119 -8.67 -13.99 10.60
C GLY A 119 -8.80 -14.90 9.39
N LYS A 120 -8.05 -16.00 9.26
CA LYS A 120 -8.34 -17.00 8.21
C LYS A 120 -8.90 -18.27 8.83
N MET A 121 -10.23 -18.38 8.82
CA MET A 121 -10.89 -19.68 8.98
C MET A 121 -10.51 -20.56 7.78
N ALA A 122 -9.94 -21.72 8.06
CA ALA A 122 -9.65 -22.72 7.05
C ALA A 122 -10.95 -23.37 6.58
N ASN A 123 -11.34 -23.15 5.33
CA ASN A 123 -12.59 -23.66 4.76
C ASN A 123 -12.44 -25.07 4.14
N ASN A 124 -11.30 -25.75 4.35
CA ASN A 124 -10.99 -27.01 3.70
C ASN A 124 -10.62 -28.12 4.68
N GLU A 125 -11.27 -29.27 4.54
CA GLU A 125 -11.11 -30.46 5.40
C GLU A 125 -9.66 -31.00 5.44
N LYS A 126 -8.93 -30.85 4.32
CA LYS A 126 -7.51 -31.24 4.21
C LYS A 126 -6.60 -30.35 5.07
N GLU A 127 -6.94 -29.08 5.26
CA GLU A 127 -6.16 -28.14 6.07
C GLU A 127 -6.39 -28.38 7.58
N VAL A 128 -7.61 -28.80 7.97
CA VAL A 128 -7.92 -29.21 9.36
C VAL A 128 -7.09 -30.42 9.78
N ARG A 129 -6.93 -31.43 8.91
CA ARG A 129 -6.09 -32.60 9.22
C ARG A 129 -4.60 -32.26 9.33
N GLN A 130 -4.12 -31.29 8.55
CA GLN A 130 -2.75 -30.80 8.64
C GLN A 130 -2.51 -30.07 9.98
N LEU A 131 -3.45 -29.24 10.43
CA LEU A 131 -3.40 -28.56 11.74
C LEU A 131 -3.35 -29.56 12.90
N GLY A 132 -4.16 -30.63 12.85
CA GLY A 132 -4.13 -31.69 13.86
C GLY A 132 -2.78 -32.39 13.99
N LYS A 133 -2.05 -32.58 12.87
CA LYS A 133 -0.70 -33.16 12.88
C LYS A 133 0.35 -32.23 13.49
N VAL A 134 0.24 -30.92 13.27
CA VAL A 134 1.19 -29.93 13.81
C VAL A 134 0.96 -29.69 15.31
N MET A 135 -0.28 -29.83 15.80
CA MET A 135 -0.57 -29.78 17.24
C MET A 135 -0.03 -31.00 18.01
N ALA A 136 0.10 -32.16 17.38
CA ALA A 136 0.64 -33.36 18.02
C ALA A 136 2.16 -33.29 18.28
N SER A 137 2.88 -32.41 17.57
CA SER A 137 4.32 -32.20 17.76
C SER A 137 4.66 -31.07 18.72
N LEU A 138 3.66 -30.37 19.27
CA LEU A 138 3.89 -29.33 20.27
C LEU A 138 3.99 -29.98 21.66
N PRO A 139 5.07 -29.72 22.42
CA PRO A 139 5.14 -30.17 23.80
C PRO A 139 4.00 -29.51 24.59
N THR A 140 3.14 -30.34 25.18
CA THR A 140 2.06 -29.89 26.05
C THR A 140 2.62 -29.27 27.33
N ASN A 141 1.87 -28.33 27.93
CA ASN A 141 2.28 -27.59 29.14
C ASN A 141 2.81 -28.47 30.28
N SER A 142 2.40 -29.74 30.33
CA SER A 142 2.90 -30.74 31.28
C SER A 142 4.42 -31.01 31.15
N GLN A 143 5.01 -30.90 29.95
CA GLN A 143 6.45 -31.06 29.72
C GLN A 143 7.25 -29.77 29.98
N VAL A 144 6.58 -28.62 30.02
CA VAL A 144 7.22 -27.31 30.29
C VAL A 144 7.41 -27.10 31.80
N MET A 145 6.50 -27.62 32.62
CA MET A 145 6.62 -27.58 34.09
C MET A 145 7.81 -28.40 34.61
N GLU A 146 8.18 -29.50 33.94
CA GLU A 146 9.33 -30.33 34.33
C GLU A 146 10.69 -29.64 34.09
N LYS A 147 10.72 -28.59 33.25
CA LYS A 147 11.92 -27.77 32.96
C LYS A 147 12.02 -26.48 33.80
N GLY A 148 11.18 -26.31 34.83
CA GLY A 148 11.34 -25.25 35.83
C GLY A 148 11.08 -23.83 35.33
N MET A 149 10.40 -23.65 34.20
CA MET A 149 9.98 -22.32 33.74
C MET A 149 8.53 -22.08 34.15
N MET A 150 8.34 -21.20 35.14
CA MET A 150 7.02 -20.67 35.50
C MET A 150 6.53 -19.73 34.38
N PRO A 151 5.37 -19.98 33.77
CA PRO A 151 4.72 -18.97 32.94
C PRO A 151 4.09 -17.89 33.83
N ASP A 152 4.35 -16.63 33.49
CA ASP A 152 3.85 -15.45 34.20
C ASP A 152 2.31 -15.43 34.30
N PRO A 153 1.73 -15.07 35.47
CA PRO A 153 0.30 -14.91 35.61
C PRO A 153 -0.17 -13.65 34.86
N LEU A 154 -1.09 -13.85 33.93
CA LEU A 154 -1.83 -12.79 33.24
C LEU A 154 -2.47 -11.86 34.27
N GLN A 155 -2.14 -10.56 34.21
CA GLN A 155 -2.94 -9.48 34.80
C GLN A 155 -3.81 -8.83 33.72
#